data_AF-A0AA42ZBE0-F1
#
_entry.id   AF-A0AA42ZBE0-F1
#
_cell.length_a   1.000
_cell.length_b   1.000
_cell.length_c   1.000
_cell.angle_alpha   90.00
_cell.angle_beta   90.00
_cell.angle_gamma   90.00
#
_symmetry.space_group_name_H-M   'P 1'
#
loop_
_entity.id
_entity.type
_entity.pdbx_description
1 polymer ?
#
loop_
_entity_poly.entity_id
_entity_poly.type
_entity_poly.pdbx_seq_one_letter_code
_entity_poly.pdbx_strand_id
1 'polypeptide(L)'
;MRKLVIFCTIFWLVSCAEEIIEKPENLIPQEQMTNIIYDMAVLNAANEINAQILSEYIKHPSEFIFKKYGIDSIQYVKSDLYYASIPEAYDKIYNSVKLLLDKEKAEIDEKRRQAADSARNQTVIKR
;
A
#
# COMPACT_ATOMS: atom_id res chain seq x y z
N MET A 1 -48.41 -0.60 -21.05
CA MET A 1 -47.08 -0.97 -21.58
C MET A 1 -45.98 0.03 -21.23
N ARG A 2 -46.15 1.35 -21.43
CA ARG A 2 -45.13 2.36 -21.08
C ARG A 2 -44.70 2.37 -19.60
N LYS A 3 -45.63 2.11 -18.66
CA LYS A 3 -45.33 2.02 -17.22
C LYS A 3 -44.54 0.76 -16.83
N LEU A 4 -44.74 -0.35 -17.54
CA LEU A 4 -43.98 -1.60 -17.35
C LEU A 4 -42.54 -1.44 -17.86
N VAL A 5 -42.35 -0.77 -18.99
CA VAL A 5 -41.02 -0.46 -19.51
C VAL A 5 -40.24 0.40 -18.51
N ILE A 6 -40.85 1.44 -17.96
CA ILE A 6 -40.23 2.30 -16.93
C ILE A 6 -39.85 1.49 -15.68
N PHE A 7 -40.75 0.63 -15.21
CA PHE A 7 -40.50 -0.24 -14.06
C PHE A 7 -39.34 -1.23 -14.31
N CYS A 8 -39.29 -1.84 -15.50
CA CYS A 8 -38.19 -2.71 -15.91
C CYS A 8 -36.85 -1.95 -15.99
N THR A 9 -36.82 -0.73 -16.53
CA THR A 9 -35.59 0.10 -16.54
C THR A 9 -35.11 0.46 -15.14
N ILE A 10 -36.02 0.77 -14.21
CA ILE A 10 -35.65 1.08 -12.82
C ILE A 10 -35.12 -0.17 -12.12
N PHE A 11 -35.73 -1.34 -12.34
CA PHE A 11 -35.28 -2.60 -11.77
C PHE A 11 -33.89 -3.01 -12.30
N TRP A 12 -33.60 -2.70 -13.57
CA TRP A 12 -32.30 -2.96 -14.18
C TRP A 12 -31.18 -2.09 -13.61
N LEU A 13 -31.49 -0.88 -13.14
CA LEU A 13 -30.51 0.01 -12.47
C LEU A 13 -30.17 -0.44 -11.04
N VAL A 14 -31.06 -1.16 -10.36
CA VAL A 14 -30.85 -1.63 -8.97
C VAL A 14 -30.08 -2.96 -8.92
N SER A 15 -30.12 -3.77 -9.99
CA SER A 15 -29.40 -5.05 -10.08
C SER A 15 -27.87 -4.90 -10.13
N CYS A 16 -27.34 -3.68 -10.26
CA CYS A 16 -25.90 -3.43 -10.37
C CYS A 16 -25.22 -3.10 -9.03
N ALA A 17 -25.94 -3.24 -7.90
CA ALA A 17 -25.47 -2.90 -6.56
C ALA A 17 -25.22 -4.13 -5.68
N GLU A 18 -24.83 -5.26 -6.27
CA GLU A 18 -24.41 -6.43 -5.51
C GLU A 18 -22.93 -6.30 -5.15
N GLU A 19 -22.59 -6.47 -3.87
CA GLU A 19 -21.19 -6.55 -3.44
C GLU A 19 -20.55 -7.76 -4.15
N ILE A 20 -19.66 -7.49 -5.11
CA ILE A 20 -19.08 -8.51 -5.98
C ILE A 20 -18.26 -9.52 -5.18
N ILE A 21 -17.71 -9.10 -4.03
CA ILE A 21 -16.87 -9.90 -3.15
C ILE A 21 -17.36 -9.77 -1.71
N GLU A 22 -17.70 -10.89 -1.08
CA GLU A 22 -18.08 -10.92 0.34
C GLU A 22 -16.90 -10.56 1.25
N LYS A 23 -17.21 -9.91 2.38
CA LYS A 23 -16.22 -9.56 3.39
C LYS A 23 -15.65 -10.82 4.06
N PRO A 24 -14.34 -11.08 4.00
CA PRO A 24 -13.75 -12.25 4.64
C PRO A 24 -13.79 -12.13 6.17
N GLU A 25 -14.00 -13.25 6.86
CA GLU A 25 -14.04 -13.30 8.34
C GLU A 25 -12.73 -12.82 8.98
N ASN A 26 -11.60 -13.11 8.34
CA ASN A 26 -10.26 -12.74 8.78
C ASN A 26 -9.70 -11.53 7.99
N LEU A 27 -10.55 -10.55 7.66
CA LEU A 27 -10.12 -9.35 6.93
C LEU A 27 -8.97 -8.62 7.64
N ILE A 28 -7.89 -8.35 6.91
CA ILE A 28 -6.80 -7.49 7.38
C ILE A 28 -7.35 -6.06 7.53
N PRO A 29 -7.24 -5.41 8.70
CA PRO A 29 -7.66 -4.03 8.88
C PRO A 29 -7.01 -3.07 7.89
N GLN A 30 -7.74 -2.04 7.45
CA GLN A 30 -7.30 -1.13 6.40
C GLN A 30 -5.95 -0.44 6.72
N GLU A 31 -5.74 -0.04 7.98
CA GLU A 31 -4.47 0.53 8.45
C GLU A 31 -3.33 -0.48 8.37
N GLN A 32 -3.57 -1.73 8.79
CA GLN A 32 -2.58 -2.80 8.69
C GLN A 32 -2.27 -3.12 7.23
N MET A 33 -3.28 -3.16 6.34
CA MET A 33 -3.10 -3.34 4.90
C MET A 33 -2.28 -2.21 4.28
N THR A 34 -2.51 -0.96 4.69
CA THR A 34 -1.73 0.21 4.28
C THR A 34 -0.25 0.00 4.63
N ASN A 35 0.04 -0.42 5.86
CA ASN A 35 1.41 -0.68 6.30
C ASN A 35 2.05 -1.86 5.54
N ILE A 36 1.30 -2.93 5.29
CA ILE A 36 1.77 -4.09 4.50
C ILE A 36 2.16 -3.65 3.08
N ILE A 37 1.32 -2.89 2.40
CA ILE A 37 1.58 -2.45 1.02
C ILE A 37 2.76 -1.46 0.98
N TYR A 38 2.85 -0.56 1.96
CA TYR A 38 4.00 0.34 2.10
C TYR A 38 5.32 -0.46 2.24
N ASP A 39 5.38 -1.41 3.17
CA ASP A 39 6.57 -2.24 3.37
C ASP A 39 6.91 -3.07 2.13
N MET A 40 5.89 -3.62 1.47
CA MET A 40 6.07 -4.40 0.25
C MET A 40 6.63 -3.52 -0.87
N ALA A 41 6.18 -2.26 -0.99
CA ALA A 41 6.73 -1.30 -1.94
C ALA A 41 8.20 -0.96 -1.65
N VAL A 42 8.55 -0.73 -0.38
CA VAL A 42 9.94 -0.47 0.04
C VAL A 42 10.84 -1.68 -0.26
N LEU A 43 10.37 -2.88 0.08
CA LEU A 43 11.12 -4.12 -0.14
C LEU A 43 11.31 -4.41 -1.63
N ASN A 44 10.28 -4.18 -2.45
CA ASN A 44 10.37 -4.29 -3.90
C ASN A 44 11.37 -3.29 -4.49
N ALA A 45 11.33 -2.03 -4.07
CA ALA A 45 12.31 -1.03 -4.51
C ALA A 45 13.74 -1.42 -4.11
N ALA A 46 13.95 -1.95 -2.90
CA ALA A 46 15.25 -2.45 -2.46
C ALA A 46 15.73 -3.62 -3.33
N ASN A 47 14.81 -4.54 -3.67
CA ASN A 47 15.10 -5.68 -4.55
C ASN A 47 15.48 -5.23 -5.97
N GLU A 48 14.81 -4.21 -6.50
CA GLU A 48 15.14 -3.62 -7.81
C GLU A 48 16.52 -2.94 -7.82
N ILE A 49 16.92 -2.30 -6.72
CA ILE A 49 18.23 -1.65 -6.60
C ILE A 49 19.35 -2.69 -6.51
N ASN A 50 19.23 -3.68 -5.62
CA ASN A 50 20.22 -4.75 -5.48
C ASN A 50 19.63 -6.02 -4.88
N ALA A 51 19.10 -6.88 -5.76
CA ALA A 51 18.53 -8.17 -5.38
C ALA A 51 19.56 -9.09 -4.69
N GLN A 52 20.84 -9.04 -5.08
CA GLN A 52 21.88 -9.90 -4.50
C GLN A 52 22.07 -9.56 -3.01
N ILE A 53 22.31 -8.29 -2.69
CA ILE A 53 22.46 -7.84 -1.30
C ILE A 53 21.18 -8.13 -0.52
N LEU A 54 20.00 -7.84 -1.09
CA LEU A 54 18.74 -8.12 -0.39
C LEU A 54 18.61 -9.61 -0.05
N SER A 55 18.92 -10.50 -1.00
CA SER A 55 18.79 -11.95 -0.83
C SER A 55 19.73 -12.54 0.24
N GLU A 56 20.83 -11.85 0.57
CA GLU A 56 21.73 -12.24 1.66
C GLU A 56 21.04 -12.12 3.03
N TYR A 57 20.11 -11.16 3.17
CA TYR A 57 19.38 -10.91 4.42
C TYR A 57 17.94 -11.43 4.38
N ILE A 58 17.25 -11.29 3.26
CA ILE A 58 15.82 -11.61 3.07
C ILE A 58 15.67 -12.50 1.83
N LYS A 59 15.63 -13.83 2.06
CA LYS A 59 15.49 -14.82 0.99
C LYS A 59 14.07 -14.89 0.40
N HIS A 60 13.06 -14.69 1.25
CA HIS A 60 11.65 -14.78 0.87
C HIS A 60 10.93 -13.48 1.25
N PRO A 61 10.98 -12.45 0.37
CA PRO A 61 10.42 -11.12 0.65
C PRO A 61 8.96 -11.13 1.11
N SER A 62 8.07 -11.83 0.39
CA SER A 62 6.65 -11.88 0.74
C SER A 62 6.41 -12.59 2.08
N GLU A 63 7.09 -13.71 2.33
CA GLU A 63 6.98 -14.43 3.61
C GLU A 63 7.51 -13.60 4.78
N PHE A 64 8.57 -12.82 4.56
CA PHE A 64 9.11 -11.90 5.55
C PHE A 64 8.06 -10.84 5.96
N ILE A 65 7.37 -10.24 4.99
CA ILE A 65 6.28 -9.31 5.24
C ILE A 65 5.13 -10.00 5.99
N PHE A 66 4.66 -11.15 5.51
CA PHE A 66 3.55 -11.85 6.15
C PHE A 66 3.86 -12.20 7.60
N LYS A 67 5.08 -12.67 7.88
CA LYS A 67 5.55 -12.94 9.24
C LYS A 67 5.62 -11.68 10.10
N LYS A 68 6.08 -10.54 9.56
CA LYS A 68 6.13 -9.25 10.28
C LYS A 68 4.74 -8.82 10.77
N TYR A 69 3.71 -9.06 9.96
CA TYR A 69 2.34 -8.64 10.25
C TYR A 69 1.46 -9.74 10.86
N GLY A 70 1.97 -10.96 11.06
CA GLY A 70 1.22 -12.06 11.66
C GLY A 70 0.06 -12.55 10.79
N ILE A 71 0.21 -12.47 9.46
CA ILE A 71 -0.79 -12.90 8.47
C ILE A 71 -0.26 -14.05 7.63
N ASP A 72 -1.15 -14.70 6.88
CA ASP A 72 -0.77 -15.67 5.84
C ASP A 72 -1.11 -15.16 4.43
N SER A 73 -0.62 -15.87 3.41
CA SER A 73 -0.81 -15.50 2.01
C SER A 73 -2.28 -15.55 1.57
N ILE A 74 -3.08 -16.46 2.13
CA ILE A 74 -4.49 -16.61 1.79
C ILE A 74 -5.29 -15.45 2.38
N GLN A 75 -5.02 -15.10 3.63
CA GLN A 75 -5.61 -13.95 4.31
C GLN A 75 -5.29 -12.65 3.56
N TYR A 76 -4.04 -12.48 3.11
CA TYR A 76 -3.63 -11.34 2.30
C TYR A 76 -4.43 -11.26 1.00
N VAL A 77 -4.44 -12.33 0.20
CA VAL A 77 -5.13 -12.35 -1.10
C VAL A 77 -6.63 -12.10 -0.96
N LYS A 78 -7.28 -12.72 0.04
CA LYS A 78 -8.71 -12.49 0.28
C LYS A 78 -9.01 -11.04 0.69
N SER A 79 -8.15 -10.46 1.53
CA SER A 79 -8.31 -9.07 1.98
C SER A 79 -8.05 -8.08 0.85
N ASP A 80 -7.02 -8.33 0.04
CA ASP A 80 -6.70 -7.52 -1.15
C ASP A 80 -7.83 -7.57 -2.17
N LEU A 81 -8.36 -8.76 -2.47
CA LEU A 81 -9.54 -8.92 -3.35
C LEU A 81 -10.78 -8.19 -2.83
N TYR A 82 -11.04 -8.26 -1.52
CA TYR A 82 -12.14 -7.54 -0.89
C TYR A 82 -11.97 -6.02 -1.06
N TYR A 83 -10.81 -5.47 -0.74
CA TYR A 83 -10.58 -4.03 -0.90
C TYR A 83 -10.59 -3.59 -2.36
N ALA A 84 -10.02 -4.38 -3.28
CA ALA A 84 -10.04 -4.11 -4.72
C ALA A 84 -11.47 -4.09 -5.29
N SER A 85 -12.42 -4.79 -4.67
CA SER A 85 -13.84 -4.74 -5.05
C SER A 85 -14.55 -3.44 -4.64
N ILE A 86 -13.94 -2.63 -3.77
CA ILE A 86 -14.47 -1.37 -3.25
C ILE A 86 -13.51 -0.24 -3.64
N PRO A 87 -13.68 0.41 -4.81
CA PRO A 87 -12.72 1.37 -5.35
C PRO A 87 -12.33 2.50 -4.38
N GLU A 88 -13.29 3.05 -3.63
CA GLU A 88 -13.03 4.10 -2.64
C GLU A 88 -12.14 3.61 -1.49
N ALA A 89 -12.33 2.37 -1.03
CA ALA A 89 -11.52 1.81 0.04
C ALA A 89 -10.09 1.52 -0.45
N TYR A 90 -9.96 0.97 -1.66
CA TYR A 90 -8.66 0.69 -2.27
C TYR A 90 -7.87 1.98 -2.53
N ASP A 91 -8.52 3.00 -3.09
CA ASP A 91 -7.92 4.31 -3.33
C ASP A 91 -7.42 4.94 -2.02
N LYS A 92 -8.20 4.88 -0.94
CA LYS A 92 -7.76 5.34 0.39
C LYS A 92 -6.50 4.63 0.88
N ILE A 93 -6.39 3.31 0.68
CA ILE A 93 -5.20 2.54 1.08
C ILE A 93 -3.97 3.05 0.30
N TYR A 94 -4.04 3.10 -1.03
CA TYR A 94 -2.90 3.50 -1.85
C TYR A 94 -2.52 4.98 -1.68
N ASN A 95 -3.49 5.88 -1.50
CA ASN A 95 -3.21 7.28 -1.19
C ASN A 95 -2.53 7.41 0.18
N SER A 96 -2.92 6.60 1.17
CA SER A 96 -2.25 6.58 2.47
C SER A 96 -0.81 6.07 2.36
N VAL A 97 -0.57 5.00 1.58
CA VAL A 97 0.78 4.51 1.27
C VAL A 97 1.64 5.60 0.62
N LYS A 98 1.09 6.30 -0.37
CA LYS A 98 1.78 7.40 -1.05
C LYS A 98 2.17 8.52 -0.07
N LEU A 99 1.25 8.93 0.80
CA LEU A 99 1.52 9.94 1.82
C LEU A 99 2.64 9.53 2.79
N LEU A 100 2.69 8.25 3.20
CA LEU A 100 3.77 7.72 4.03
C LEU A 100 5.12 7.79 3.32
N LEU A 101 5.18 7.36 2.05
CA LEU A 101 6.40 7.41 1.23
C LEU A 101 6.87 8.86 1.00
N ASP A 102 5.96 9.77 0.67
CA ASP A 102 6.28 11.18 0.44
C ASP A 102 6.82 11.84 1.71
N LYS A 103 6.23 11.51 2.87
CA LYS A 103 6.69 11.99 4.18
C LYS A 103 8.10 11.50 4.48
N GLU A 104 8.35 10.20 4.37
CA GLU A 104 9.66 9.62 4.65
C GLU A 104 10.74 10.17 3.71
N LYS A 105 10.43 10.31 2.42
CA LYS A 105 11.31 10.94 1.45
C LYS A 105 11.68 12.36 1.86
N ALA A 106 10.70 13.18 2.26
CA ALA A 106 10.94 14.54 2.71
C ALA A 106 11.85 14.58 3.96
N GLU A 107 11.65 13.67 4.92
CA GLU A 107 12.50 13.56 6.11
C GLU A 107 13.95 13.16 5.76
N ILE A 108 14.13 12.24 4.81
CA ILE A 108 15.46 11.83 4.32
C ILE A 108 16.15 12.99 3.60
N ASP A 109 15.45 13.70 2.72
CA ASP A 109 16.01 14.82 1.96
C ASP A 109 16.39 15.98 2.88
N GLU A 110 15.61 16.26 3.91
CA GLU A 110 15.94 17.26 4.92
C GLU A 110 17.20 16.88 5.71
N LYS A 111 17.30 15.63 6.18
CA LYS A 111 18.51 15.13 6.86
C LYS A 111 19.76 15.24 5.97
N ARG A 112 19.62 14.96 4.67
CA ARG A 112 20.73 15.09 3.70
C ARG A 112 21.19 16.54 3.56
N ARG A 113 20.25 17.50 3.50
CA ARG A 113 20.58 18.94 3.45
C ARG A 113 21.31 19.39 4.70
N GLN A 114 20.81 19.05 5.88
CA GLN A 114 21.44 19.39 7.16
C GLN A 114 22.86 18.83 7.27
N ALA A 115 23.08 17.60 6.82
CA ALA A 115 24.40 16.99 6.80
C ALA A 115 25.37 17.71 5.83
N ALA A 116 24.88 18.08 4.63
CA ALA A 116 25.68 18.81 3.65
C ALA A 116 26.07 20.22 4.14
N ASP A 117 25.14 20.94 4.75
CA ASP A 117 25.39 22.28 5.30
C ASP A 117 26.37 22.22 6.48
N SER A 118 26.25 21.21 7.33
CA SER A 118 27.19 20.96 8.43
C SER A 118 28.61 20.69 7.93
N ALA A 119 28.75 19.86 6.89
CA ALA A 119 30.05 19.55 6.27
C ALA A 119 30.67 20.80 5.61
N ARG A 120 29.84 21.63 4.95
CA ARG A 120 30.28 22.90 4.35
C ARG A 120 30.77 23.89 5.40
N ASN A 121 30.03 24.07 6.49
CA ASN A 121 30.40 25.02 7.56
C ASN A 121 31.68 24.61 8.29
N GLN A 122 31.91 23.31 8.52
CA GLN A 122 33.16 22.81 9.09
C GLN A 122 34.38 23.07 8.18
N THR A 123 34.19 23.02 6.86
CA THR A 123 35.26 23.29 5.87
C THR A 123 35.60 24.78 5.81
N VAL A 124 34.62 25.66 6.02
CA VAL A 124 34.82 27.12 6.07
C VAL A 124 35.55 27.54 7.36
N ILE A 125 35.25 26.93 8.50
CA ILE A 125 35.88 27.27 9.80
C ILE A 125 37.35 26.81 9.88
N LYS A 126 37.74 25.78 9.12
CA LYS A 126 39.12 25.26 9.08
C LYS A 126 40.06 26.00 8.12
N ARG A 127 39.59 27.05 7.44
CA ARG A 127 40.34 27.86 6.48
C ARG A 127 40.62 29.24 7.04
#